data_AF-A0A2N0NJ77-F1
#
_entry.id   AF-A0A2N0NJ77-F1
#
_cell.length_a   1.000
_cell.length_b   1.000
_cell.length_c   1.000
_cell.angle_alpha   90.00
_cell.angle_beta   90.00
_cell.angle_gamma   90.00
#
_symmetry.space_group_name_H-M   'P 1'
#
loop_
_entity.id
_entity.type
_entity.pdbx_description
1 polymer ?
#
loop_
_entity_poly.entity_id
_entity_poly.type
_entity_poly.pdbx_seq_one_letter_code
_entity_poly.pdbx_strand_id
1 'polypeptide(L)'
;KKYLLVLEYAEGGTLRNYLKEEFTSLDWQDKYRLAFQLSSAIEYLHEKETIHEDLNSNNIFIQQNSIKLADFGLSKRIKSTDQISFDTVPYDAPEGFNITGGNLQDVNRENKQTEKLKKSDVYSTGVLLWELSSGKRPFADKEYNISLARKISQGLREGIVEEPSKQAVLSENGILNISLYREQPLIYTYVNNHGSLTNLLSFDDNNELNEALQPSDICINFPVAEITYNANLLESFSNFMNGDETLYEMYGHLFARKLLVGGTLFIDDFKSITSKQQIDSFKFLLTWVYNSVKYNKEIPFNNLSSLNFFPKLRTSGGKKLLAPVDLINWMNKLYQDNMLDIISYTNLILISELRLGKSSSIDAFQEKQPGIANFKEKLSLKDWVGDSICVIYVNLARWVKEFHLLQGIIISKYLRLEISKKTAVSFVNVPSVNLSKICDISHLNMIKPTTNLEKILISNNIFPTENARDISTFPFIKGLIKEDNLNYRNYTHFLVRRERYKISLSSSSSLDIEPSEEFELAIEEAIESMRPFVFLQSVFDEYGHLFPLTIFIGKSLKNILSNSPKKIDLGSPTFESLKLHLDNLNISYLLTKKGNI
;
A
#
# COMPACT_ATOMS: atom_id res chain seq x y z
N LYS A 1 40.28 -28.17 38.79
CA LYS A 1 41.49 -27.72 38.06
C LYS A 1 41.06 -26.63 37.10
N LYS A 2 41.76 -25.48 37.05
CA LYS A 2 41.57 -24.49 35.98
C LYS A 2 42.58 -24.81 34.89
N TYR A 3 42.13 -24.94 33.65
CA TYR A 3 42.99 -25.11 32.49
C TYR A 3 43.14 -23.76 31.79
N LEU A 4 44.34 -23.46 31.30
CA LEU A 4 44.66 -22.25 30.55
C LEU A 4 45.10 -22.66 29.14
N LEU A 5 44.57 -21.99 28.12
CA LEU A 5 45.01 -22.11 26.74
C LEU A 5 45.78 -20.83 26.37
N VAL A 6 47.02 -20.97 25.92
CA VAL A 6 47.88 -19.85 25.51
C VAL A 6 47.98 -19.87 23.99
N LEU A 7 47.47 -18.84 23.33
CA LEU A 7 47.39 -18.71 21.87
C LEU A 7 48.07 -17.41 21.41
N GLU A 8 48.33 -17.33 20.11
CA GLU A 8 48.74 -16.09 19.45
C GLU A 8 47.67 -14.99 19.63
N TYR A 9 48.10 -13.74 19.79
CA TYR A 9 47.23 -12.57 19.87
C TYR A 9 47.07 -11.93 18.49
N ALA A 10 45.82 -11.83 18.02
CA ALA A 10 45.49 -11.16 16.77
C ALA A 10 45.00 -9.72 17.03
N GLU A 11 45.85 -8.75 16.70
CA GLU A 11 45.66 -7.32 17.00
C GLU A 11 44.48 -6.67 16.26
N GLY A 12 44.08 -7.18 15.09
CA GLY A 12 42.95 -6.68 14.32
C GLY A 12 41.59 -7.14 14.83
N GLY A 13 41.54 -7.89 15.93
CA GLY A 13 40.31 -8.39 16.53
C GLY A 13 39.58 -9.40 15.63
N THR A 14 38.28 -9.58 15.87
CA THR A 14 37.45 -10.49 15.08
C THR A 14 37.11 -9.88 13.73
N LEU A 15 36.89 -10.71 12.70
CA LEU A 15 36.45 -10.29 11.38
C LEU A 15 35.16 -9.45 11.48
N ARG A 16 34.26 -9.82 12.39
CA ARG A 16 33.03 -9.07 12.69
C ARG A 16 33.30 -7.62 13.06
N ASN A 17 34.25 -7.38 13.97
CA ASN A 17 34.60 -6.03 14.40
C ASN A 17 35.42 -5.31 13.34
N TYR A 18 36.36 -6.02 12.70
CA TYR A 18 37.18 -5.49 11.62
C TYR A 18 36.33 -4.96 10.45
N LEU A 19 35.34 -5.73 9.98
CA LEU A 19 34.43 -5.26 8.94
C LEU A 19 33.54 -4.10 9.42
N LYS A 20 33.21 -4.03 10.70
CA LYS A 20 32.43 -2.90 11.23
C LYS A 20 33.23 -1.59 11.21
N GLU A 21 34.54 -1.66 11.47
CA GLU A 21 35.41 -0.49 11.64
C GLU A 21 36.11 -0.10 10.32
N GLU A 22 36.60 -1.07 9.57
CA GLU A 22 37.51 -0.88 8.44
C GLU A 22 36.89 -1.23 7.08
N PHE A 23 35.61 -1.60 6.97
CA PHE A 23 35.06 -2.03 5.67
C PHE A 23 35.14 -0.97 4.58
N THR A 24 35.00 0.32 4.93
CA THR A 24 35.10 1.41 3.95
C THR A 24 36.52 1.65 3.40
N SER A 25 37.56 1.15 4.09
CA SER A 25 38.95 1.21 3.63
C SER A 25 39.38 -0.02 2.82
N LEU A 26 38.57 -1.09 2.79
CA LEU A 26 38.89 -2.31 2.02
C LEU A 26 38.46 -2.17 0.55
N ASP A 27 39.41 -2.34 -0.35
CA ASP A 27 39.10 -2.51 -1.78
C ASP A 27 38.75 -3.97 -2.12
N TRP A 28 38.37 -4.22 -3.37
CA TRP A 28 38.01 -5.56 -3.83
C TRP A 28 39.19 -6.53 -3.83
N GLN A 29 40.42 -6.03 -4.01
CA GLN A 29 41.62 -6.86 -3.96
C GLN A 29 41.90 -7.33 -2.53
N ASP A 30 41.67 -6.47 -1.53
CA ASP A 30 41.73 -6.82 -0.12
C ASP A 30 40.66 -7.84 0.25
N LYS A 31 39.40 -7.60 -0.15
CA LYS A 31 38.28 -8.53 0.08
C LYS A 31 38.54 -9.89 -0.56
N TYR A 32 39.01 -9.91 -1.81
CA TYR A 32 39.39 -11.13 -2.52
C TYR A 32 40.52 -11.87 -1.80
N ARG A 33 41.56 -11.16 -1.36
CA ARG A 33 42.68 -11.76 -0.62
C ARG A 33 42.21 -12.42 0.68
N LEU A 34 41.34 -11.76 1.44
CA LEU A 34 40.75 -12.32 2.66
C LEU A 34 39.87 -13.54 2.34
N ALA A 35 39.01 -13.45 1.33
CA ALA A 35 38.17 -14.56 0.86
C ALA A 35 38.98 -15.79 0.42
N PHE A 36 40.07 -15.54 -0.31
CA PHE A 36 41.00 -16.58 -0.75
C PHE A 36 41.67 -17.26 0.45
N GLN A 37 42.21 -16.48 1.39
CA GLN A 37 42.82 -17.03 2.60
C GLN A 37 41.85 -17.85 3.44
N LEU A 38 40.60 -17.38 3.60
CA LEU A 38 39.56 -18.13 4.29
C LEU A 38 39.31 -19.48 3.60
N SER A 39 39.07 -19.46 2.30
CA SER A 39 38.80 -20.65 1.51
C SER A 39 39.96 -21.66 1.58
N SER A 40 41.20 -21.18 1.43
CA SER A 40 42.41 -22.02 1.56
C SER A 40 42.58 -22.59 2.96
N ALA A 41 42.25 -21.83 4.01
CA ALA A 41 42.32 -22.33 5.39
C ALA A 41 41.30 -23.44 5.65
N ILE A 42 40.07 -23.30 5.13
CA ILE A 42 39.03 -24.33 5.26
C ILE A 42 39.37 -25.57 4.42
N GLU A 43 39.86 -25.39 3.20
CA GLU A 43 40.37 -26.49 2.36
C GLU A 43 41.47 -27.27 3.10
N TYR A 44 42.45 -26.56 3.67
CA TYR A 44 43.51 -27.19 4.46
C TYR A 44 42.96 -27.96 5.67
N LEU A 45 42.00 -27.41 6.42
CA LEU A 45 41.37 -28.13 7.53
C LEU A 45 40.69 -29.41 7.04
N HIS A 46 39.94 -29.33 5.94
CA HIS A 46 39.21 -30.48 5.37
C HIS A 46 40.15 -31.56 4.83
N GLU A 47 41.29 -31.18 4.25
CA GLU A 47 42.39 -32.09 3.85
C GLU A 47 43.00 -32.80 5.05
N LYS A 48 43.05 -32.14 6.22
CA LYS A 48 43.52 -32.72 7.48
C LYS A 48 42.41 -33.44 8.27
N GLU A 49 41.28 -33.75 7.62
CA GLU A 49 40.12 -34.39 8.24
C GLU A 49 39.59 -33.64 9.48
N THR A 50 39.84 -32.33 9.54
CA THR A 50 39.40 -31.44 10.62
C THR A 50 38.23 -30.60 10.12
N ILE A 51 37.16 -30.53 10.90
CA ILE A 51 35.95 -29.75 10.60
C ILE A 51 35.82 -28.69 11.69
N HIS A 52 35.51 -27.45 11.30
CA HIS A 52 35.39 -26.35 12.24
C HIS A 52 34.09 -26.40 13.04
N GLU A 53 32.95 -26.67 12.38
CA GLU A 53 31.58 -26.78 12.94
C GLU A 53 30.97 -25.50 13.52
N ASP A 54 31.77 -24.48 13.81
CA ASP A 54 31.31 -23.17 14.29
C ASP A 54 31.98 -22.01 13.54
N LEU A 55 31.96 -22.07 12.22
CA LEU A 55 32.63 -21.07 11.38
C LEU A 55 31.74 -19.83 11.24
N ASN A 56 32.10 -18.75 11.93
CA ASN A 56 31.38 -17.47 11.89
C ASN A 56 32.36 -16.29 12.06
N SER A 57 31.90 -15.06 11.83
CA SER A 57 32.79 -13.89 11.80
C SER A 57 33.35 -13.46 13.16
N ASN A 58 32.87 -14.02 14.27
CA ASN A 58 33.50 -13.86 15.59
C ASN A 58 34.65 -14.84 15.83
N ASN A 59 34.66 -15.97 15.11
CA ASN A 59 35.69 -17.01 15.23
C ASN A 59 36.82 -16.86 14.20
N ILE A 60 36.76 -15.80 13.39
CA ILE A 60 37.81 -15.40 12.46
C ILE A 60 38.45 -14.14 13.00
N PHE A 61 39.78 -14.09 13.04
CA PHE A 61 40.55 -12.95 13.50
C PHE A 61 41.41 -12.37 12.39
N ILE A 62 41.68 -11.07 12.47
CA ILE A 62 42.55 -10.36 11.54
C ILE A 62 43.88 -10.03 12.21
N GLN A 63 44.97 -10.35 11.52
CA GLN A 63 46.33 -10.00 11.93
C GLN A 63 47.10 -9.56 10.68
N GLN A 64 47.62 -8.33 10.67
CA GLN A 64 48.39 -7.79 9.53
C GLN A 64 47.73 -8.03 8.15
N ASN A 65 46.42 -7.72 8.04
CA ASN A 65 45.60 -7.95 6.84
C ASN A 65 45.52 -9.42 6.36
N SER A 66 45.72 -10.37 7.28
CA SER A 66 45.57 -11.80 7.05
C SER A 66 44.58 -12.44 8.02
N ILE A 67 43.92 -13.51 7.57
CA ILE A 67 42.96 -14.26 8.38
C ILE A 67 43.66 -15.28 9.29
N LYS A 68 43.17 -15.37 10.53
CA LYS A 68 43.48 -16.44 11.49
C LYS A 68 42.16 -17.08 11.96
N LEU A 69 42.03 -18.40 11.81
CA LEU A 69 40.89 -19.15 12.34
C LEU A 69 41.11 -19.45 13.83
N ALA A 70 40.06 -19.34 14.62
CA ALA A 70 40.06 -19.57 16.05
C ALA A 70 38.80 -20.31 16.50
N ASP A 71 38.79 -20.73 17.77
CA ASP A 71 37.70 -21.47 18.40
C ASP A 71 37.31 -22.79 17.71
N PHE A 72 38.27 -23.71 17.67
CA PHE A 72 38.04 -25.13 17.35
C PHE A 72 37.29 -25.87 18.47
N GLY A 73 36.71 -25.16 19.45
CA GLY A 73 36.12 -25.72 20.65
C GLY A 73 34.95 -26.67 20.38
N LEU A 74 34.24 -26.51 19.26
CA LEU A 74 33.11 -27.37 18.86
C LEU A 74 33.47 -28.41 17.79
N SER A 75 34.71 -28.43 17.28
CA SER A 75 35.17 -29.46 16.34
C SER A 75 35.01 -30.87 16.95
N LYS A 76 34.21 -31.76 16.33
CA LYS A 76 34.04 -33.10 16.88
C LYS A 76 35.29 -33.96 16.71
N ARG A 77 35.90 -34.29 17.85
CA ARG A 77 35.69 -35.63 18.44
C ARG A 77 34.60 -35.52 19.52
N ILE A 78 33.33 -35.59 19.08
CA ILE A 78 32.08 -35.72 19.84
C ILE A 78 31.80 -34.63 20.90
N LYS A 79 30.80 -33.77 20.64
CA LYS A 79 30.13 -32.96 21.67
C LYS A 79 28.62 -33.14 21.70
N SER A 80 28.12 -33.09 22.94
CA SER A 80 26.75 -33.20 23.42
C SER A 80 25.93 -31.94 23.12
N THR A 81 24.67 -32.18 22.77
CA THR A 81 23.59 -31.19 22.61
C THR A 81 23.27 -30.53 23.95
N ASP A 82 23.72 -29.30 24.19
CA ASP A 82 23.07 -28.36 25.10
C ASP A 82 23.59 -26.93 24.81
N GLN A 83 22.66 -26.00 24.53
CA GLN A 83 22.83 -24.59 24.12
C GLN A 83 22.99 -24.34 22.61
N ILE A 84 21.85 -24.20 21.92
CA ILE A 84 21.79 -23.56 20.59
C ILE A 84 22.01 -22.05 20.83
N SER A 85 23.16 -21.53 20.45
CA SER A 85 23.35 -20.09 20.34
C SER A 85 22.58 -19.60 19.13
N PHE A 86 21.62 -18.69 19.32
CA PHE A 86 20.92 -18.13 18.17
C PHE A 86 21.82 -17.23 17.33
N ASP A 87 22.96 -16.76 17.85
CA ASP A 87 23.88 -15.84 17.15
C ASP A 87 24.59 -16.44 15.93
N THR A 88 24.57 -17.78 15.78
CA THR A 88 25.20 -18.50 14.65
C THR A 88 24.20 -18.90 13.56
N VAL A 89 22.89 -18.73 13.78
CA VAL A 89 21.82 -19.23 12.91
C VAL A 89 22.02 -18.96 11.42
N PRO A 90 22.50 -17.78 10.97
CA PRO A 90 22.75 -17.56 9.54
C PRO A 90 23.90 -18.36 8.96
N TYR A 91 24.91 -18.68 9.77
CA TYR A 91 26.10 -19.42 9.36
C TYR A 91 25.85 -20.93 9.38
N ASP A 92 24.85 -21.39 10.16
CA ASP A 92 24.50 -22.80 10.27
C ASP A 92 23.77 -23.31 9.02
N ALA A 93 24.23 -24.44 8.47
CA ALA A 93 23.64 -25.04 7.28
C ALA A 93 22.20 -25.52 7.52
N PRO A 94 21.28 -25.37 6.54
CA PRO A 94 19.86 -25.78 6.64
C PRO A 94 19.62 -27.16 7.22
N GLU A 95 20.44 -28.13 6.83
CA GLU A 95 20.39 -29.53 7.25
C GLU A 95 20.76 -29.77 8.72
N GLY A 96 21.32 -28.77 9.40
CA GLY A 96 21.62 -28.74 10.83
C GLY A 96 20.41 -28.42 11.71
N PHE A 97 19.36 -27.78 11.15
CA PHE A 97 18.15 -27.41 11.90
C PHE A 97 17.09 -28.52 11.99
N ASN A 98 17.32 -29.67 11.36
CA ASN A 98 16.41 -30.82 11.44
C ASN A 98 16.47 -31.47 12.82
N ILE A 99 15.70 -30.93 13.75
CA ILE A 99 15.40 -31.50 15.06
C ILE A 99 14.40 -32.64 14.87
N THR A 100 14.85 -33.79 14.36
CA THR A 100 14.11 -35.05 14.54
C THR A 100 15.08 -36.13 14.99
N GLY A 101 14.86 -36.57 16.23
CA GLY A 101 15.69 -37.54 16.93
C GLY A 101 15.82 -38.85 16.15
N GLY A 102 17.05 -39.13 15.72
CA GLY A 102 17.45 -40.43 15.22
C GLY A 102 18.76 -40.82 15.89
N ASN A 103 18.67 -41.39 17.09
CA ASN A 103 19.71 -42.32 17.58
C ASN A 103 19.98 -43.31 16.45
N LEU A 104 21.23 -43.59 16.08
CA LEU A 104 21.65 -44.83 15.41
C LEU A 104 23.17 -44.82 15.16
N GLN A 105 23.86 -45.71 15.87
CA GLN A 105 25.28 -46.02 15.76
C GLN A 105 25.48 -47.00 14.58
N ASP A 106 26.18 -46.59 13.52
CA ASP A 106 26.66 -47.47 12.44
C ASP A 106 27.91 -46.87 11.78
N VAL A 107 28.98 -47.65 11.67
CA VAL A 107 30.33 -47.22 11.22
C VAL A 107 30.35 -46.74 9.76
N ASN A 108 29.42 -47.20 8.91
CA ASN A 108 29.28 -46.74 7.52
C ASN A 108 28.59 -45.36 7.39
N ARG A 109 28.06 -44.79 8.48
CA ARG A 109 27.56 -43.40 8.51
C ARG A 109 28.64 -42.38 8.86
N GLU A 110 29.78 -42.77 9.44
CA GLU A 110 30.82 -41.83 9.85
C GLU A 110 31.37 -41.05 8.65
N ASN A 111 31.76 -41.73 7.57
CA ASN A 111 32.24 -41.06 6.35
C ASN A 111 31.17 -40.14 5.72
N LYS A 112 29.89 -40.55 5.74
CA LYS A 112 28.78 -39.72 5.23
C LYS A 112 28.50 -38.51 6.15
N GLN A 113 28.69 -38.67 7.45
CA GLN A 113 28.51 -37.62 8.44
C GLN A 113 29.66 -36.61 8.38
N THR A 114 30.90 -37.06 8.22
CA THR A 114 32.08 -36.20 8.00
C THR A 114 31.92 -35.38 6.73
N GLU A 115 31.52 -35.98 5.61
CA GLU A 115 31.25 -35.25 4.36
C GLU A 115 30.10 -34.24 4.52
N LYS A 116 29.05 -34.58 5.27
CA LYS A 116 27.95 -33.64 5.58
C LYS A 116 28.45 -32.45 6.40
N LEU A 117 29.31 -32.68 7.38
CA LEU A 117 29.87 -31.63 8.23
C LEU A 117 30.86 -30.74 7.48
N LYS A 118 31.69 -31.30 6.58
CA LYS A 118 32.51 -30.50 5.65
C LYS A 118 31.65 -29.59 4.79
N LYS A 119 30.52 -30.08 4.28
CA LYS A 119 29.56 -29.23 3.55
C LYS A 119 28.93 -28.13 4.41
N SER A 120 28.78 -28.35 5.71
CA SER A 120 28.33 -27.31 6.66
C SER A 120 29.36 -26.18 6.79
N ASP A 121 30.65 -26.51 6.89
CA ASP A 121 31.72 -25.50 6.88
C ASP A 121 31.75 -24.74 5.54
N VAL A 122 31.51 -25.42 4.41
CA VAL A 122 31.41 -24.78 3.09
C VAL A 122 30.21 -23.81 3.03
N TYR A 123 29.06 -24.19 3.59
CA TYR A 123 27.91 -23.30 3.71
C TYR A 123 28.25 -22.05 4.52
N SER A 124 28.84 -22.26 5.71
CA SER A 124 29.28 -21.17 6.60
C SER A 124 30.28 -20.25 5.90
N THR A 125 31.19 -20.82 5.10
CA THR A 125 32.14 -20.08 4.28
C THR A 125 31.42 -19.21 3.25
N GLY A 126 30.37 -19.73 2.59
CA GLY A 126 29.55 -18.94 1.67
C GLY A 126 28.91 -17.71 2.34
N VAL A 127 28.39 -17.86 3.55
CA VAL A 127 27.82 -16.76 4.35
C VAL A 127 28.90 -15.74 4.72
N LEU A 128 30.11 -16.19 5.06
CA LEU A 128 31.25 -15.32 5.34
C LEU A 128 31.77 -14.59 4.11
N LEU A 129 31.75 -15.20 2.94
CA LEU A 129 32.05 -14.53 1.67
C LEU A 129 31.01 -13.43 1.38
N TRP A 130 29.74 -13.69 1.68
CA TRP A 130 28.70 -12.67 1.60
C TRP A 130 28.93 -11.52 2.61
N GLU A 131 29.31 -11.84 3.86
CA GLU A 131 29.62 -10.83 4.87
C GLU A 131 30.88 -10.00 4.51
N LEU A 132 31.92 -10.64 3.97
CA LEU A 132 33.14 -9.98 3.46
C LEU A 132 32.86 -9.05 2.29
N SER A 133 31.98 -9.44 1.37
CA SER A 133 31.62 -8.62 0.22
C SER A 133 30.72 -7.44 0.60
N SER A 134 29.74 -7.67 1.48
CA SER A 134 28.71 -6.71 1.87
C SER A 134 29.11 -5.77 3.01
N GLY A 135 30.03 -6.21 3.88
CA GLY A 135 30.35 -5.54 5.15
C GLY A 135 29.21 -5.59 6.17
N LYS A 136 28.14 -6.32 5.88
CA LYS A 136 26.92 -6.38 6.69
C LYS A 136 26.85 -7.68 7.45
N ARG A 137 26.35 -7.61 8.69
CA ARG A 137 25.92 -8.79 9.44
C ARG A 137 24.84 -9.54 8.64
N PRO A 138 24.96 -10.87 8.42
CA PRO A 138 23.93 -11.66 7.74
C PRO A 138 22.54 -11.46 8.37
N PHE A 139 21.52 -11.16 7.58
CA PHE A 139 20.17 -10.85 8.08
C PHE A 139 20.14 -9.79 9.21
N ALA A 140 20.95 -8.73 9.12
CA ALA A 140 21.01 -7.65 10.12
C ALA A 140 19.65 -6.99 10.43
N ASP A 141 18.68 -7.08 9.52
CA ASP A 141 17.31 -6.58 9.66
C ASP A 141 16.38 -7.55 10.43
N LYS A 142 16.85 -8.73 10.80
CA LYS A 142 16.06 -9.79 11.43
C LYS A 142 16.65 -10.19 12.78
N GLU A 143 15.77 -10.47 13.72
CA GLU A 143 16.15 -11.14 14.96
C GLU A 143 16.53 -12.59 14.67
N TYR A 144 17.67 -13.03 15.20
CA TYR A 144 18.11 -14.41 15.05
C TYR A 144 17.31 -15.28 16.03
N ASN A 145 16.39 -16.08 15.48
CA ASN A 145 15.50 -16.93 16.25
C ASN A 145 15.08 -18.15 15.40
N ILE A 146 14.27 -19.03 15.99
CA ILE A 146 13.75 -20.25 15.32
C ILE A 146 12.98 -19.90 14.03
N SER A 147 12.32 -18.74 13.98
CA SER A 147 11.60 -18.29 12.78
C SER A 147 12.55 -17.97 11.63
N LEU A 148 13.71 -17.38 11.92
CA LEU A 148 14.76 -17.16 10.91
C LEU A 148 15.35 -18.49 10.43
N ALA A 149 15.72 -19.39 11.35
CA ALA A 149 16.24 -20.72 11.02
C ALA A 149 15.29 -21.49 10.08
N ARG A 150 13.99 -21.48 10.39
CA ARG A 150 12.95 -22.11 9.55
C ARG A 150 12.84 -21.47 8.16
N LYS A 151 13.06 -20.16 8.04
CA LYS A 151 13.05 -19.51 6.72
C LYS A 151 14.30 -19.87 5.91
N ILE A 152 15.46 -19.92 6.56
CA ILE A 152 16.73 -20.34 5.92
C ILE A 152 16.61 -21.79 5.42
N SER A 153 16.00 -22.67 6.21
CA SER A 153 15.73 -24.06 5.81
C SER A 153 14.71 -24.19 4.67
N GLN A 154 13.96 -23.12 4.38
CA GLN A 154 13.00 -23.03 3.28
C GLN A 154 13.57 -22.30 2.06
N GLY A 155 14.88 -22.01 2.02
CA GLY A 155 15.53 -21.38 0.86
C GLY A 155 15.80 -19.88 1.02
N LEU A 156 15.42 -19.25 2.14
CA LEU A 156 15.80 -17.85 2.39
C LEU A 156 17.32 -17.70 2.41
N ARG A 157 17.84 -16.77 1.61
CA ARG A 157 19.25 -16.37 1.57
C ARG A 157 19.40 -14.86 1.73
N GLU A 158 20.63 -14.42 1.94
CA GLU A 158 20.99 -13.02 1.98
C GLU A 158 20.75 -12.35 0.62
N GLY A 159 20.42 -11.05 0.64
CA GLY A 159 20.17 -10.29 -0.58
C GLY A 159 21.44 -10.02 -1.37
N ILE A 160 21.32 -9.87 -2.69
CA ILE A 160 22.41 -9.36 -3.54
C ILE A 160 22.75 -7.94 -3.07
N VAL A 161 24.04 -7.65 -2.92
CA VAL A 161 24.51 -6.32 -2.56
C VAL A 161 24.62 -5.50 -3.85
N GLU A 162 23.64 -4.63 -4.08
CA GLU A 162 23.75 -3.60 -5.11
C GLU A 162 24.56 -2.44 -4.53
N GLU A 163 25.75 -2.19 -5.08
CA GLU A 163 26.57 -1.03 -4.73
C GLU A 163 26.57 -0.03 -5.89
N PRO A 164 26.44 1.28 -5.60
CA PRO A 164 26.69 2.30 -6.61
C PRO A 164 28.14 2.21 -7.08
N SER A 165 28.37 2.55 -8.34
CA SER A 165 29.71 2.63 -8.91
C SER A 165 30.58 3.65 -8.16
N LYS A 166 31.89 3.42 -8.12
CA LYS A 166 32.85 4.36 -7.50
C LYS A 166 32.84 5.73 -8.18
N GLN A 167 32.52 5.77 -9.48
CA GLN A 167 32.43 6.98 -10.28
C GLN A 167 31.11 7.08 -11.02
N ALA A 168 30.61 8.31 -11.14
CA ALA A 168 29.45 8.61 -11.96
C ALA A 168 29.79 8.59 -13.44
N VAL A 169 28.85 8.14 -14.26
CA VAL A 169 28.94 8.20 -15.72
C VAL A 169 28.52 9.60 -16.19
N LEU A 170 29.50 10.42 -16.60
CA LEU A 170 29.29 11.80 -17.01
C LEU A 170 29.75 12.04 -18.45
N SER A 171 29.15 13.02 -19.12
CA SER A 171 29.52 13.50 -20.46
C SER A 171 29.43 15.02 -20.44
N GLU A 172 30.35 15.71 -21.13
CA GLU A 172 30.42 17.19 -21.13
C GLU A 172 29.10 17.84 -21.60
N ASN A 173 28.39 17.18 -22.52
CA ASN A 173 27.11 17.62 -23.06
C ASN A 173 25.91 16.88 -22.44
N GLY A 174 26.10 16.19 -21.32
CA GLY A 174 25.05 15.42 -20.65
C GLY A 174 24.01 16.32 -19.99
N ILE A 175 22.74 16.09 -20.30
CA ILE A 175 21.62 16.84 -19.73
C ILE A 175 20.83 15.93 -18.77
N LEU A 176 20.79 16.30 -17.50
CA LEU A 176 19.96 15.69 -16.47
C LEU A 176 18.64 16.46 -16.36
N ASN A 177 17.53 15.82 -16.71
CA ASN A 177 16.19 16.39 -16.56
C ASN A 177 15.45 15.71 -15.43
N ILE A 178 14.91 16.50 -14.50
CA ILE A 178 14.05 16.05 -13.42
C ILE A 178 12.67 16.67 -13.63
N SER A 179 11.64 15.83 -13.69
CA SER A 179 10.26 16.29 -13.88
C SER A 179 9.31 15.60 -12.91
N LEU A 180 8.28 16.32 -12.45
CA LEU A 180 7.22 15.73 -11.64
C LEU A 180 6.45 14.70 -12.46
N TYR A 181 6.22 13.53 -11.87
CA TYR A 181 5.48 12.46 -12.51
C TYR A 181 3.99 12.76 -12.50
N ARG A 182 3.40 12.95 -13.69
CA ARG A 182 2.00 13.36 -13.86
C ARG A 182 1.04 12.21 -14.13
N GLU A 183 1.55 11.03 -14.42
CA GLU A 183 0.70 9.88 -14.75
C GLU A 183 0.15 9.18 -13.49
N GLN A 184 -0.59 8.09 -13.71
CA GLN A 184 -1.18 7.28 -12.65
C GLN A 184 -0.15 6.37 -11.99
N PRO A 185 -0.39 5.92 -10.74
CA PRO A 185 0.36 4.84 -10.13
C PRO A 185 0.33 3.58 -11.00
N LEU A 186 1.43 2.83 -10.98
CA LEU A 186 1.63 1.61 -11.76
C LEU A 186 1.40 0.39 -10.88
N ILE A 187 0.65 -0.58 -11.39
CA ILE A 187 0.23 -1.77 -10.65
C ILE A 187 0.74 -3.01 -11.38
N TYR A 188 1.36 -3.91 -10.62
CA TYR A 188 1.90 -5.16 -11.10
C TYR A 188 1.22 -6.31 -10.34
N THR A 189 0.73 -7.32 -11.05
CA THR A 189 0.02 -8.46 -10.45
C THR A 189 0.86 -9.73 -10.49
N TYR A 190 0.66 -10.63 -9.52
CA TYR A 190 1.38 -11.90 -9.38
C TYR A 190 2.91 -11.70 -9.38
N VAL A 191 3.38 -10.90 -8.43
CA VAL A 191 4.77 -10.47 -8.32
C VAL A 191 5.62 -11.54 -7.64
N ASN A 192 6.82 -11.79 -8.18
CA ASN A 192 7.76 -12.80 -7.67
C ASN A 192 7.14 -14.20 -7.58
N ASN A 193 6.21 -14.53 -8.49
CA ASN A 193 5.53 -15.80 -8.51
C ASN A 193 6.37 -16.85 -9.26
N HIS A 194 6.69 -17.96 -8.59
CA HIS A 194 7.42 -19.09 -9.16
C HIS A 194 6.74 -19.77 -10.35
N GLY A 195 5.43 -19.58 -10.53
CA GLY A 195 4.68 -20.09 -11.68
C GLY A 195 4.62 -19.13 -12.88
N SER A 196 5.23 -17.93 -12.80
CA SER A 196 5.18 -16.94 -13.89
C SER A 196 6.37 -17.09 -14.84
N LEU A 197 6.10 -17.22 -16.13
CA LEU A 197 7.12 -17.39 -17.19
C LEU A 197 7.81 -16.06 -17.60
N THR A 198 7.29 -14.91 -17.18
CA THR A 198 7.76 -13.57 -17.55
C THR A 198 8.82 -13.04 -16.58
N ASN A 199 10.04 -13.55 -16.66
CA ASN A 199 11.15 -13.00 -15.86
C ASN A 199 11.62 -11.65 -16.41
N LEU A 200 11.65 -10.63 -15.55
CA LEU A 200 12.28 -9.34 -15.87
C LEU A 200 13.81 -9.45 -15.84
N LEU A 201 14.38 -10.53 -15.27
CA LEU A 201 15.80 -10.67 -14.95
C LEU A 201 16.64 -11.48 -15.96
N SER A 202 16.13 -11.84 -17.14
CA SER A 202 16.88 -12.71 -18.07
C SER A 202 18.15 -12.04 -18.60
N PHE A 203 19.27 -12.28 -17.91
CA PHE A 203 20.62 -12.10 -18.45
C PHE A 203 21.15 -13.40 -19.07
N ASP A 204 20.52 -14.55 -18.78
CA ASP A 204 20.77 -15.85 -19.41
C ASP A 204 19.51 -16.74 -19.29
N ASP A 205 19.32 -17.69 -20.22
CA ASP A 205 18.12 -18.54 -20.33
C ASP A 205 17.90 -19.55 -19.18
N ASN A 206 18.79 -19.59 -18.18
CA ASN A 206 18.66 -20.43 -17.00
C ASN A 206 18.26 -19.60 -15.75
N ASN A 207 17.04 -19.04 -15.77
CA ASN A 207 16.58 -18.14 -14.70
C ASN A 207 15.87 -18.89 -13.58
N GLU A 208 16.61 -19.33 -12.56
CA GLU A 208 16.03 -19.61 -11.25
C GLU A 208 15.67 -18.29 -10.56
N LEU A 209 14.42 -18.17 -10.11
CA LEU A 209 13.98 -17.03 -9.29
C LEU A 209 14.79 -17.01 -8.00
N ASN A 210 15.28 -15.83 -7.61
CA ASN A 210 15.91 -15.64 -6.31
C ASN A 210 14.92 -16.04 -5.19
N GLU A 211 15.16 -17.18 -4.54
CA GLU A 211 14.31 -17.73 -3.46
C GLU A 211 14.20 -16.78 -2.25
N ALA A 212 15.10 -15.79 -2.13
CA ALA A 212 15.00 -14.77 -1.09
C ALA A 212 13.84 -13.78 -1.31
N LEU A 213 13.35 -13.62 -2.55
CA LEU A 213 12.24 -12.72 -2.86
C LEU A 213 10.93 -13.30 -2.36
N GLN A 214 10.21 -12.52 -1.54
CA GLN A 214 8.89 -12.92 -1.08
C GLN A 214 7.86 -12.76 -2.22
N PRO A 215 7.04 -13.79 -2.50
CA PRO A 215 5.94 -13.66 -3.45
C PRO A 215 4.90 -12.68 -2.91
N SER A 216 4.41 -11.80 -3.78
CA SER A 216 3.35 -10.84 -3.46
C SER A 216 2.25 -10.93 -4.50
N ASP A 217 1.00 -10.75 -4.08
CA ASP A 217 -0.12 -10.77 -5.02
C ASP A 217 -0.13 -9.54 -5.92
N ILE A 218 0.17 -8.37 -5.35
CA ILE A 218 0.17 -7.09 -6.05
C ILE A 218 1.35 -6.23 -5.56
N CYS A 219 1.99 -5.52 -6.48
CA CYS A 219 2.87 -4.40 -6.20
C CYS A 219 2.29 -3.12 -6.81
N ILE A 220 2.31 -2.02 -6.06
CA ILE A 220 1.86 -0.71 -6.49
C ILE A 220 3.02 0.28 -6.33
N ASN A 221 3.47 0.81 -7.46
CA ASN A 221 4.42 1.91 -7.52
C ASN A 221 3.66 3.23 -7.55
N PHE A 222 4.08 4.16 -6.69
CA PHE A 222 3.61 5.54 -6.62
C PHE A 222 4.75 6.47 -7.04
N PRO A 223 4.95 6.72 -8.35
CA PRO A 223 6.01 7.60 -8.82
C PRO A 223 5.69 9.06 -8.48
N VAL A 224 6.71 9.79 -8.04
CA VAL A 224 6.64 11.21 -7.68
C VAL A 224 7.40 12.05 -8.69
N ALA A 225 8.58 11.59 -9.11
CA ALA A 225 9.36 12.25 -10.15
C ALA A 225 10.00 11.24 -11.11
N GLU A 226 10.28 11.73 -12.30
CA GLU A 226 11.04 11.05 -13.34
C GLU A 226 12.35 11.79 -13.55
N ILE A 227 13.45 11.03 -13.54
CA ILE A 227 14.80 11.53 -13.79
C ILE A 227 15.28 10.91 -15.10
N THR A 228 15.68 11.73 -16.07
CA THR A 228 16.23 11.26 -17.35
C THR A 228 17.61 11.88 -17.58
N TYR A 229 18.54 11.07 -18.07
CA TYR A 229 19.89 11.51 -18.42
C TYR A 229 20.18 11.26 -19.90
N ASN A 230 20.21 12.36 -20.65
CA ASN A 230 20.44 12.37 -22.09
C ASN A 230 21.88 12.82 -22.35
N ALA A 231 22.71 11.88 -22.77
CA ALA A 231 24.12 12.10 -23.03
C ALA A 231 24.64 11.16 -24.11
N ASN A 232 25.55 11.66 -24.95
CA ASN A 232 26.40 10.80 -25.79
C ASN A 232 27.52 10.23 -24.90
N LEU A 233 27.37 8.96 -24.51
CA LEU A 233 28.28 8.32 -23.57
C LEU A 233 29.49 7.69 -24.27
N LEU A 234 29.46 7.56 -25.60
CA LEU A 234 30.52 6.92 -26.37
C LEU A 234 31.84 7.69 -26.23
N GLU A 235 31.79 9.02 -26.29
CA GLU A 235 32.96 9.87 -26.11
C GLU A 235 33.60 9.69 -24.73
N SER A 236 32.79 9.58 -23.67
CA SER A 236 33.25 9.41 -22.28
C SER A 236 34.05 8.11 -22.05
N PHE A 237 33.76 7.04 -22.80
CA PHE A 237 34.41 5.73 -22.62
C PHE A 237 35.38 5.35 -23.75
N SER A 238 35.41 6.11 -24.85
CA SER A 238 36.26 5.83 -26.02
C SER A 238 37.77 5.81 -25.71
N ASN A 239 38.21 6.57 -24.71
CA ASN A 239 39.62 6.65 -24.28
C ASN A 239 40.00 5.62 -23.20
N PHE A 240 39.06 4.77 -22.75
CA PHE A 240 39.31 3.81 -21.69
C PHE A 240 39.99 2.55 -22.25
N MET A 241 41.33 2.54 -22.18
CA MET A 241 42.18 1.48 -22.75
C MET A 241 42.42 0.28 -21.82
N ASN A 242 41.93 0.33 -20.57
CA ASN A 242 42.09 -0.75 -19.59
C ASN A 242 41.04 -1.86 -19.78
N GLY A 243 41.31 -3.05 -19.23
CA GLY A 243 40.43 -4.23 -19.32
C GLY A 243 39.08 -4.07 -18.62
N ASP A 244 38.12 -4.92 -18.99
CA ASP A 244 36.70 -4.85 -18.57
C ASP A 244 36.50 -4.86 -17.05
N GLU A 245 37.35 -5.58 -16.30
CA GLU A 245 37.29 -5.62 -14.83
C GLU A 245 37.47 -4.22 -14.22
N THR A 246 38.47 -3.46 -14.66
CA THR A 246 38.73 -2.10 -14.15
C THR A 246 37.61 -1.11 -14.51
N LEU A 247 36.94 -1.33 -15.65
CA LEU A 247 35.81 -0.52 -16.11
C LEU A 247 34.60 -0.73 -15.18
N TYR A 248 34.28 -1.99 -14.85
CA TYR A 248 33.16 -2.33 -13.98
C TYR A 248 33.39 -1.92 -12.52
N GLU A 249 34.62 -2.02 -12.02
CA GLU A 249 34.95 -1.52 -10.67
C GLU A 249 34.72 -0.01 -10.54
N MET A 250 35.00 0.75 -11.60
CA MET A 250 34.89 2.21 -11.58
C MET A 250 33.47 2.69 -11.84
N TYR A 251 32.81 2.17 -12.89
CA TYR A 251 31.56 2.70 -13.41
C TYR A 251 30.36 1.77 -13.24
N GLY A 252 30.56 0.59 -12.62
CA GLY A 252 29.53 -0.42 -12.44
C GLY A 252 29.26 -1.22 -13.71
N HIS A 253 28.30 -2.13 -13.63
CA HIS A 253 27.95 -3.03 -14.73
C HIS A 253 26.86 -2.44 -15.63
N LEU A 254 25.94 -1.69 -15.04
CA LEU A 254 24.72 -1.19 -15.68
C LEU A 254 24.55 0.31 -15.47
N PHE A 255 24.05 0.98 -16.49
CA PHE A 255 23.70 2.39 -16.46
C PHE A 255 22.25 2.61 -16.88
N ALA A 256 21.46 3.28 -16.05
CA ALA A 256 20.07 3.63 -16.38
C ALA A 256 19.98 5.05 -16.92
N ARG A 257 19.42 5.21 -18.13
CA ARG A 257 19.13 6.54 -18.69
C ARG A 257 17.88 7.19 -18.12
N LYS A 258 16.96 6.40 -17.58
CA LYS A 258 15.70 6.90 -17.02
C LYS A 258 15.36 6.17 -15.72
N LEU A 259 15.04 6.95 -14.70
CA LEU A 259 14.70 6.49 -13.37
C LEU A 259 13.33 7.04 -12.97
N LEU A 260 12.54 6.21 -12.30
CA LEU A 260 11.38 6.68 -11.57
C LEU A 260 11.71 6.66 -10.08
N VAL A 261 11.42 7.78 -9.40
CA VAL A 261 11.57 7.91 -7.95
C VAL A 261 10.21 8.11 -7.31
N GLY A 262 9.99 7.46 -6.18
CA GLY A 262 8.68 7.38 -5.53
C GLY A 262 8.66 6.41 -4.36
N GLY A 263 7.51 5.77 -4.16
CA GLY A 263 7.35 4.74 -3.13
C GLY A 263 6.69 3.48 -3.69
N THR A 264 7.08 2.33 -3.15
CA THR A 264 6.54 1.02 -3.55
C THR A 264 5.81 0.34 -2.40
N LEU A 265 4.63 -0.21 -2.72
CA LEU A 265 3.76 -0.92 -1.78
C LEU A 265 3.44 -2.33 -2.29
N PHE A 266 3.72 -3.33 -1.48
CA PHE A 266 3.40 -4.73 -1.74
C PHE A 266 2.16 -5.17 -0.96
N ILE A 267 1.37 -6.05 -1.58
CA ILE A 267 0.18 -6.68 -1.00
C ILE A 267 0.37 -8.20 -1.06
N ASP A 268 0.53 -8.83 0.10
CA ASP A 268 1.02 -10.23 0.19
C ASP A 268 -0.11 -11.28 0.30
N ASP A 269 -1.37 -10.87 0.43
CA ASP A 269 -2.52 -11.78 0.71
C ASP A 269 -3.83 -11.22 0.14
N PHE A 270 -3.81 -10.75 -1.10
CA PHE A 270 -4.96 -10.16 -1.77
C PHE A 270 -5.90 -11.23 -2.35
N LYS A 271 -5.39 -12.40 -2.74
CA LYS A 271 -6.20 -13.48 -3.35
C LYS A 271 -7.11 -14.22 -2.38
N SER A 272 -6.78 -14.23 -1.08
CA SER A 272 -7.63 -14.85 -0.06
C SER A 272 -8.92 -14.07 0.19
N ILE A 273 -9.00 -12.83 -0.32
CA ILE A 273 -10.17 -11.97 -0.20
C ILE A 273 -11.27 -12.49 -1.13
N THR A 274 -12.31 -13.08 -0.55
CA THR A 274 -13.44 -13.64 -1.29
C THR A 274 -14.57 -12.63 -1.54
N SER A 275 -14.67 -11.58 -0.71
CA SER A 275 -15.74 -10.57 -0.84
C SER A 275 -15.33 -9.43 -1.78
N LYS A 276 -16.09 -9.28 -2.87
CA LYS A 276 -15.98 -8.13 -3.78
C LYS A 276 -16.11 -6.79 -3.04
N GLN A 277 -16.94 -6.72 -2.00
CA GLN A 277 -17.17 -5.50 -1.23
C GLN A 277 -15.92 -5.06 -0.44
N GLN A 278 -15.13 -6.01 0.06
CA GLN A 278 -13.86 -5.73 0.74
C GLN A 278 -12.81 -5.20 -0.24
N ILE A 279 -12.72 -5.79 -1.43
CA ILE A 279 -11.83 -5.34 -2.51
C ILE A 279 -12.19 -3.91 -2.95
N ASP A 280 -13.47 -3.66 -3.21
CA ASP A 280 -13.97 -2.35 -3.63
C ASP A 280 -13.73 -1.28 -2.55
N SER A 281 -13.88 -1.66 -1.27
CA SER A 281 -13.60 -0.78 -0.13
C SER A 281 -12.13 -0.41 -0.04
N PHE A 282 -11.22 -1.37 -0.21
CA PHE A 282 -9.80 -1.09 -0.23
C PHE A 282 -9.39 -0.23 -1.44
N LYS A 283 -9.92 -0.51 -2.64
CA LYS A 283 -9.66 0.30 -3.84
C LYS A 283 -10.11 1.74 -3.67
N PHE A 284 -11.28 1.95 -3.07
CA PHE A 284 -11.77 3.28 -2.74
C PHE A 284 -10.86 4.01 -1.76
N LEU A 285 -10.50 3.35 -0.65
CA LEU A 285 -9.57 3.89 0.35
C LEU A 285 -8.24 4.30 -0.30
N LEU A 286 -7.63 3.39 -1.07
CA LEU A 286 -6.35 3.64 -1.74
C LEU A 286 -6.43 4.84 -2.70
N THR A 287 -7.45 4.85 -3.57
CA THR A 287 -7.68 5.92 -4.55
C THR A 287 -7.89 7.26 -3.85
N TRP A 288 -8.63 7.25 -2.73
CA TRP A 288 -8.88 8.44 -1.94
C TRP A 288 -7.61 8.99 -1.33
N VAL A 289 -6.90 8.17 -0.55
CA VAL A 289 -5.71 8.60 0.20
C VAL A 289 -4.69 9.15 -0.78
N TYR A 290 -4.45 8.44 -1.88
CA TYR A 290 -3.58 8.91 -2.96
C TYR A 290 -3.96 10.31 -3.46
N ASN A 291 -5.23 10.52 -3.85
CA ASN A 291 -5.67 11.82 -4.38
C ASN A 291 -5.64 12.93 -3.32
N SER A 292 -5.96 12.61 -2.06
CA SER A 292 -5.98 13.61 -0.99
C SER A 292 -4.58 14.11 -0.70
N VAL A 293 -3.65 13.18 -0.53
CA VAL A 293 -2.26 13.49 -0.22
C VAL A 293 -1.56 14.17 -1.41
N LYS A 294 -1.68 13.62 -2.62
CA LYS A 294 -1.05 14.17 -3.84
C LYS A 294 -1.47 15.62 -4.14
N TYR A 295 -2.72 15.98 -3.84
CA TYR A 295 -3.26 17.32 -4.10
C TYR A 295 -3.40 18.18 -2.84
N ASN A 296 -2.79 17.76 -1.72
CA ASN A 296 -2.84 18.44 -0.43
C ASN A 296 -4.27 18.86 0.00
N LYS A 297 -5.22 17.94 -0.13
CA LYS A 297 -6.60 18.13 0.32
C LYS A 297 -6.77 17.52 1.70
N GLU A 298 -7.40 18.27 2.62
CA GLU A 298 -7.81 17.73 3.92
C GLU A 298 -8.60 16.43 3.77
N ILE A 299 -8.27 15.45 4.60
CA ILE A 299 -9.04 14.22 4.75
C ILE A 299 -10.32 14.60 5.51
N PRO A 300 -11.51 14.53 4.90
CA PRO A 300 -12.75 14.99 5.53
C PRO A 300 -13.33 13.97 6.53
N PHE A 301 -12.69 12.81 6.71
CA PHE A 301 -13.13 11.75 7.62
C PHE A 301 -12.03 11.40 8.61
N ASN A 302 -12.35 11.47 9.89
CA ASN A 302 -11.48 10.96 10.94
C ASN A 302 -11.70 9.45 11.18
N ASN A 303 -12.82 8.88 10.73
CA ASN A 303 -13.22 7.49 10.99
C ASN A 303 -12.89 6.55 9.82
N LEU A 304 -11.64 6.53 9.37
CA LEU A 304 -11.19 5.51 8.41
C LEU A 304 -11.06 4.11 9.06
N SER A 305 -11.12 4.06 10.39
CA SER A 305 -11.11 2.86 11.23
C SER A 305 -12.34 1.98 11.08
N SER A 306 -13.48 2.53 10.63
CA SER A 306 -14.73 1.76 10.45
C SER A 306 -14.76 0.91 9.18
N LEU A 307 -13.71 0.96 8.34
CA LEU A 307 -13.62 0.07 7.19
C LEU A 307 -13.35 -1.36 7.67
N ASN A 308 -14.30 -2.26 7.40
CA ASN A 308 -14.26 -3.67 7.81
C ASN A 308 -13.07 -4.49 7.27
N PHE A 309 -12.24 -3.91 6.41
CA PHE A 309 -11.15 -4.63 5.76
C PHE A 309 -9.94 -3.73 5.44
N PHE A 310 -8.76 -4.22 5.83
CA PHE A 310 -7.47 -3.66 5.44
C PHE A 310 -6.49 -4.80 5.12
N PRO A 311 -5.93 -4.88 3.89
CA PRO A 311 -5.05 -5.97 3.50
C PRO A 311 -3.67 -5.87 4.18
N LYS A 312 -2.92 -6.97 4.18
CA LYS A 312 -1.53 -6.99 4.63
C LYS A 312 -0.65 -6.22 3.64
N LEU A 313 -0.23 -5.04 4.05
CA LEU A 313 0.59 -4.15 3.23
C LEU A 313 2.02 -4.09 3.76
N ARG A 314 2.98 -4.00 2.82
CA ARG A 314 4.40 -3.87 3.13
C ARG A 314 5.08 -2.87 2.19
N THR A 315 5.98 -2.04 2.70
CA THR A 315 6.78 -1.11 1.88
C THR A 315 8.00 -1.81 1.28
N SER A 316 8.66 -1.16 0.31
CA SER A 316 10.00 -1.51 -0.21
C SER A 316 10.99 -1.87 0.92
N GLY A 317 11.12 -0.99 1.91
CA GLY A 317 11.98 -1.18 3.08
C GLY A 317 11.49 -2.20 4.13
N GLY A 318 10.48 -3.03 3.81
CA GLY A 318 10.01 -4.12 4.69
C GLY A 318 9.07 -3.71 5.82
N LYS A 319 8.77 -2.41 5.99
CA LYS A 319 7.81 -1.94 7.00
C LYS A 319 6.41 -2.44 6.68
N LYS A 320 5.73 -3.06 7.66
CA LYS A 320 4.33 -3.48 7.55
C LYS A 320 3.41 -2.32 7.91
N LEU A 321 2.32 -2.16 7.14
CA LEU A 321 1.23 -1.24 7.46
C LEU A 321 0.04 -2.07 7.90
N LEU A 322 -0.49 -1.80 9.10
CA LEU A 322 -1.50 -2.64 9.75
C LEU A 322 -2.88 -1.97 9.77
N ALA A 323 -2.93 -0.65 9.63
CA ALA A 323 -4.18 0.12 9.64
C ALA A 323 -4.23 1.19 8.53
N PRO A 324 -5.43 1.67 8.16
CA PRO A 324 -5.59 2.79 7.20
C PRO A 324 -4.78 4.04 7.55
N VAL A 325 -4.62 4.35 8.84
CA VAL A 325 -3.81 5.47 9.32
C VAL A 325 -2.33 5.32 8.96
N ASP A 326 -1.80 4.09 8.95
CA ASP A 326 -0.41 3.83 8.56
C ASP A 326 -0.18 4.12 7.08
N LEU A 327 -1.16 3.80 6.24
CA LEU A 327 -1.14 4.10 4.79
C LEU A 327 -1.15 5.60 4.54
N ILE A 328 -1.99 6.34 5.26
CA ILE A 328 -2.05 7.81 5.17
C ILE A 328 -0.72 8.42 5.59
N ASN A 329 -0.19 8.02 6.73
CA ASN A 329 1.09 8.51 7.24
C ASN A 329 2.24 8.19 6.27
N TRP A 330 2.24 7.00 5.68
CA TRP A 330 3.24 6.61 4.69
C TRP A 330 3.13 7.45 3.40
N MET A 331 1.93 7.64 2.86
CA MET A 331 1.73 8.48 1.67
C MET A 331 2.06 9.95 1.95
N ASN A 332 1.73 10.49 3.13
CA ASN A 332 2.11 11.85 3.52
C ASN A 332 3.63 12.01 3.51
N LYS A 333 4.37 11.06 4.09
CA LYS A 333 5.85 11.06 4.03
C LYS A 333 6.38 11.04 2.60
N LEU A 334 5.70 10.32 1.71
CA LEU A 334 6.08 10.21 0.30
C LEU A 334 5.91 11.54 -0.46
N TYR A 335 4.79 12.25 -0.29
CA TYR A 335 4.47 13.45 -1.07
C TYR A 335 4.73 14.79 -0.37
N GLN A 336 4.80 14.81 0.96
CA GLN A 336 5.01 16.02 1.77
C GLN A 336 6.44 16.09 2.33
N ASP A 337 6.98 14.96 2.81
CA ASP A 337 8.33 14.91 3.41
C ASP A 337 9.43 14.49 2.42
N ASN A 338 9.08 14.28 1.15
CA ASN A 338 9.99 13.87 0.07
C ASN A 338 10.86 12.63 0.39
N MET A 339 10.33 11.68 1.16
CA MET A 339 10.96 10.38 1.38
C MET A 339 10.78 9.51 0.13
N LEU A 340 11.77 9.52 -0.76
CA LEU A 340 11.73 8.88 -2.07
C LEU A 340 12.74 7.75 -2.18
N ASP A 341 12.28 6.61 -2.69
CA ASP A 341 13.12 5.49 -3.15
C ASP A 341 13.19 5.50 -4.69
N ILE A 342 14.23 4.87 -5.26
CA ILE A 342 14.19 4.50 -6.67
C ILE A 342 13.24 3.30 -6.80
N ILE A 343 12.21 3.43 -7.64
CA ILE A 343 11.16 2.41 -7.80
C ILE A 343 11.28 1.68 -9.13
N SER A 344 11.99 2.26 -10.11
CA SER A 344 12.18 1.65 -11.42
C SER A 344 13.40 2.23 -12.15
N TYR A 345 14.15 1.34 -12.78
CA TYR A 345 15.22 1.62 -13.73
C TYR A 345 14.73 1.27 -15.14
N THR A 346 14.84 2.20 -16.06
CA THR A 346 14.42 2.01 -17.45
C THR A 346 15.53 2.44 -18.40
N ASN A 347 15.57 1.81 -19.57
CA ASN A 347 16.61 2.04 -20.56
C ASN A 347 18.01 1.79 -19.95
N LEU A 348 18.17 0.58 -19.39
CA LEU A 348 19.44 0.11 -18.85
C LEU A 348 20.38 -0.30 -19.97
N ILE A 349 21.64 0.10 -19.84
CA ILE A 349 22.69 -0.14 -20.81
C ILE A 349 23.87 -0.77 -20.09
N LEU A 350 24.50 -1.77 -20.70
CA LEU A 350 25.74 -2.34 -20.19
C LEU A 350 26.88 -1.35 -20.40
N ILE A 351 27.67 -1.12 -19.35
CA ILE A 351 28.80 -0.17 -19.41
C ILE A 351 29.84 -0.61 -20.47
N SER A 352 30.02 -1.91 -20.68
CA SER A 352 30.93 -2.44 -21.71
C SER A 352 30.49 -2.14 -23.14
N GLU A 353 29.18 -2.04 -23.41
CA GLU A 353 28.65 -1.67 -24.73
C GLU A 353 28.90 -0.20 -25.05
N LEU A 354 28.88 0.68 -24.03
CA LEU A 354 29.18 2.11 -24.19
C LEU A 354 30.61 2.35 -24.70
N ARG A 355 31.56 1.46 -24.35
CA ARG A 355 32.94 1.52 -24.83
C ARG A 355 33.07 1.15 -26.32
N LEU A 356 32.32 0.16 -26.79
CA LEU A 356 32.49 -0.42 -28.13
C LEU A 356 31.76 0.35 -29.24
N GLY A 357 31.00 1.39 -28.90
CA GLY A 357 30.20 2.15 -29.85
C GLY A 357 29.15 1.34 -30.60
N LYS A 358 28.92 0.09 -30.18
CA LYS A 358 27.87 -0.76 -30.70
C LYS A 358 26.56 -0.28 -30.09
N SER A 359 25.86 0.59 -30.81
CA SER A 359 24.42 0.80 -30.59
C SER A 359 23.60 -0.38 -31.14
N SER A 360 24.10 -1.62 -31.00
CA SER A 360 23.41 -2.79 -31.53
C SER A 360 22.33 -3.16 -30.55
N SER A 361 21.11 -2.70 -30.79
CA SER A 361 19.90 -3.53 -31.01
C SER A 361 19.77 -4.86 -30.24
N ILE A 362 20.30 -4.95 -29.02
CA ILE A 362 19.98 -5.97 -28.04
C ILE A 362 19.05 -5.24 -27.10
N ASP A 363 17.79 -5.68 -27.08
CA ASP A 363 16.67 -5.05 -26.38
C ASP A 363 17.12 -4.40 -25.07
N ALA A 364 17.24 -3.06 -25.08
CA ALA A 364 17.47 -2.27 -23.87
C ALA A 364 16.50 -2.80 -22.82
N PHE A 365 17.01 -3.30 -21.69
CA PHE A 365 16.17 -3.95 -20.70
C PHE A 365 14.98 -3.04 -20.39
N GLN A 366 13.76 -3.52 -20.70
CA GLN A 366 12.58 -2.66 -20.82
C GLN A 366 12.33 -1.89 -19.52
N GLU A 367 12.41 -2.58 -18.39
CA GLU A 367 12.22 -2.04 -17.06
C GLU A 367 12.78 -3.02 -16.03
N LYS A 368 13.51 -2.53 -15.02
CA LYS A 368 13.88 -3.31 -13.83
C LYS A 368 13.40 -2.57 -12.60
N GLN A 369 12.86 -3.32 -11.65
CA GLN A 369 12.28 -2.75 -10.43
C GLN A 369 12.94 -3.39 -9.20
N PRO A 370 13.38 -2.60 -8.22
CA PRO A 370 13.92 -3.15 -6.98
C PRO A 370 12.92 -4.09 -6.29
N GLY A 371 13.38 -5.30 -5.95
CA GLY A 371 12.57 -6.30 -5.26
C GLY A 371 11.50 -7.01 -6.12
N ILE A 372 11.51 -6.84 -7.44
CA ILE A 372 10.57 -7.49 -8.38
C ILE A 372 11.36 -8.20 -9.47
N ALA A 373 11.36 -9.53 -9.43
CA ALA A 373 11.99 -10.38 -10.43
C ALA A 373 11.04 -10.71 -11.60
N ASN A 374 9.75 -10.89 -11.33
CA ASN A 374 8.74 -11.15 -12.35
C ASN A 374 7.36 -10.62 -11.94
N PHE A 375 6.48 -10.46 -12.93
CA PHE A 375 5.06 -10.17 -12.74
C PHE A 375 4.26 -10.68 -13.94
N LYS A 376 2.95 -10.85 -13.77
CA LYS A 376 2.06 -11.33 -14.84
C LYS A 376 1.50 -10.20 -15.70
N GLU A 377 0.97 -9.15 -15.08
CA GLU A 377 0.37 -8.01 -15.79
C GLU A 377 0.82 -6.68 -15.17
N LYS A 378 0.96 -5.65 -16.02
CA LYS A 378 1.20 -4.25 -15.66
C LYS A 378 -0.03 -3.42 -16.05
N LEU A 379 -0.60 -2.70 -15.09
CA LEU A 379 -1.83 -1.91 -15.24
C LEU A 379 -1.63 -0.50 -14.67
N SER A 380 -2.41 0.48 -15.12
CA SER A 380 -2.54 1.73 -14.38
C SER A 380 -3.50 1.56 -13.19
N LEU A 381 -3.41 2.44 -12.18
CA LEU A 381 -4.41 2.49 -11.09
C LEU A 381 -5.84 2.56 -11.61
N LYS A 382 -6.05 3.33 -12.68
CA LYS A 382 -7.35 3.52 -13.29
C LYS A 382 -7.88 2.24 -13.94
N ASP A 383 -7.03 1.49 -14.64
CA ASP A 383 -7.41 0.22 -15.26
C ASP A 383 -7.70 -0.87 -14.22
N TRP A 384 -6.89 -0.93 -13.16
CA TRP A 384 -7.08 -1.90 -12.07
C TRP A 384 -8.36 -1.64 -11.26
N VAL A 385 -8.72 -0.38 -11.04
CA VAL A 385 -9.98 0.00 -10.37
C VAL A 385 -11.16 -0.11 -11.34
N GLY A 386 -10.95 0.15 -12.63
CA GLY A 386 -11.95 0.30 -13.65
C GLY A 386 -12.36 1.77 -13.82
N ASP A 387 -12.26 2.28 -15.05
CA ASP A 387 -12.50 3.69 -15.42
C ASP A 387 -13.75 4.31 -14.81
N SER A 388 -14.90 3.66 -14.99
CA SER A 388 -16.19 4.16 -14.50
C SER A 388 -16.27 4.18 -12.97
N ILE A 389 -15.63 3.22 -12.30
CA ILE A 389 -15.63 3.07 -10.84
C ILE A 389 -14.68 4.08 -10.20
N CYS A 390 -13.50 4.29 -10.80
CA CYS A 390 -12.52 5.27 -10.34
C CYS A 390 -13.11 6.69 -10.30
N VAL A 391 -13.85 7.07 -11.35
CA VAL A 391 -14.57 8.37 -11.39
C VAL A 391 -15.64 8.46 -10.31
N ILE A 392 -16.34 7.36 -10.01
CA ILE A 392 -17.32 7.31 -8.92
C ILE A 392 -16.63 7.53 -7.58
N TYR A 393 -15.52 6.85 -7.30
CA TYR A 393 -14.78 6.97 -6.05
C TYR A 393 -14.27 8.40 -5.81
N VAL A 394 -13.67 9.02 -6.82
CA VAL A 394 -13.21 10.41 -6.74
C VAL A 394 -14.37 11.39 -6.54
N ASN A 395 -15.51 11.17 -7.20
CA ASN A 395 -16.67 12.05 -7.04
C ASN A 395 -17.36 11.86 -5.70
N LEU A 396 -17.59 10.63 -5.26
CA LEU A 396 -18.14 10.32 -3.95
C LEU A 396 -17.31 11.01 -2.87
N ALA A 397 -15.99 10.99 -3.03
CA ALA A 397 -15.11 11.64 -2.09
C ALA A 397 -15.36 13.13 -1.92
N ARG A 398 -15.47 13.81 -3.05
CA ARG A 398 -15.80 15.22 -3.12
C ARG A 398 -17.20 15.49 -2.58
N TRP A 399 -18.19 14.68 -2.95
CA TRP A 399 -19.59 14.86 -2.57
C TRP A 399 -19.83 14.71 -1.08
N VAL A 400 -19.09 13.84 -0.40
CA VAL A 400 -19.29 13.72 1.04
C VAL A 400 -18.87 15.01 1.76
N LYS A 401 -17.78 15.66 1.33
CA LYS A 401 -17.37 16.97 1.85
C LYS A 401 -18.33 18.08 1.40
N GLU A 402 -18.64 18.17 0.11
CA GLU A 402 -19.46 19.24 -0.47
C GLU A 402 -20.92 19.22 0.02
N PHE A 403 -21.47 18.03 0.29
CA PHE A 403 -22.87 17.84 0.66
C PHE A 403 -23.09 17.35 2.09
N HIS A 404 -22.02 17.26 2.90
CA HIS A 404 -22.09 16.87 4.30
C HIS A 404 -22.83 15.53 4.51
N LEU A 405 -22.44 14.51 3.73
CA LEU A 405 -23.22 13.26 3.67
C LEU A 405 -23.13 12.39 4.93
N LEU A 406 -22.26 12.71 5.90
CA LEU A 406 -22.16 12.00 7.18
C LEU A 406 -22.79 12.76 8.36
N GLN A 407 -23.24 13.98 8.12
CA GLN A 407 -23.92 14.81 9.10
C GLN A 407 -25.42 14.53 9.07
N GLY A 408 -26.06 14.55 10.24
CA GLY A 408 -27.50 14.51 10.34
C GLY A 408 -28.14 15.85 9.97
N ILE A 409 -29.46 15.82 9.78
CA ILE A 409 -30.28 16.99 9.48
C ILE A 409 -31.03 17.37 10.76
N ILE A 410 -30.86 18.61 11.21
CA ILE A 410 -31.55 19.19 12.36
C ILE A 410 -32.80 19.93 11.89
N ILE A 411 -33.91 19.70 12.57
CA ILE A 411 -35.13 20.51 12.44
C ILE A 411 -35.13 21.50 13.60
N SER A 412 -34.79 22.76 13.32
CA SER A 412 -34.77 23.79 14.35
C SER A 412 -36.17 24.10 14.89
N LYS A 413 -36.22 24.75 16.06
CA LYS A 413 -37.46 25.26 16.67
C LYS A 413 -38.26 26.22 15.78
N TYR A 414 -37.61 26.82 14.79
CA TYR A 414 -38.23 27.70 13.80
C TYR A 414 -38.56 27.00 12.49
N LEU A 415 -38.60 25.66 12.49
CA LEU A 415 -38.95 24.86 11.33
C LEU A 415 -38.00 25.08 10.12
N ARG A 416 -36.74 25.45 10.41
CA ARG A 416 -35.64 25.51 9.42
C ARG A 416 -34.78 24.25 9.50
N LEU A 417 -34.35 23.76 8.35
CA LEU A 417 -33.43 22.62 8.26
C LEU A 417 -31.99 23.13 8.30
N GLU A 418 -31.22 22.51 9.17
CA GLU A 418 -29.79 22.79 9.36
C GLU A 418 -29.01 21.47 9.27
N ILE A 419 -27.73 21.56 8.92
CA ILE A 419 -26.82 20.42 8.92
C ILE A 419 -26.20 20.35 10.31
N SER A 420 -26.10 19.14 10.87
CA SER A 420 -25.52 18.93 12.19
C SER A 420 -24.07 19.38 12.26
N LYS A 421 -23.63 19.79 13.45
CA LYS A 421 -22.24 20.20 13.66
C LYS A 421 -21.31 19.01 13.71
N LYS A 422 -21.77 17.91 14.31
CA LYS A 422 -21.02 16.68 14.47
C LYS A 422 -21.45 15.61 13.47
N THR A 423 -20.51 14.72 13.18
CA THR A 423 -20.68 13.57 12.30
C THR A 423 -21.49 12.49 13.02
N ALA A 424 -22.67 12.17 12.49
CA ALA A 424 -23.58 11.19 13.10
C ALA A 424 -23.24 9.75 12.73
N VAL A 425 -22.70 9.53 11.52
CA VAL A 425 -22.45 8.20 10.99
C VAL A 425 -21.08 8.09 10.34
N SER A 426 -20.56 6.88 10.28
CA SER A 426 -19.33 6.50 9.58
C SER A 426 -19.67 5.52 8.44
N PHE A 427 -18.86 5.51 7.38
CA PHE A 427 -18.99 4.47 6.35
C PHE A 427 -18.35 3.17 6.83
N VAL A 428 -19.13 2.10 6.78
CA VAL A 428 -18.67 0.74 7.01
C VAL A 428 -18.22 0.11 5.69
N ASN A 429 -18.93 0.45 4.61
CA ASN A 429 -18.64 0.04 3.25
C ASN A 429 -18.76 1.24 2.29
N VAL A 430 -18.17 1.11 1.11
CA VAL A 430 -18.34 2.12 0.05
C VAL A 430 -19.79 2.11 -0.43
N PRO A 431 -20.51 3.23 -0.32
CA PRO A 431 -21.91 3.28 -0.69
C PRO A 431 -22.10 3.05 -2.19
N SER A 432 -23.18 2.37 -2.53
CA SER A 432 -23.51 2.08 -3.93
C SER A 432 -23.89 3.37 -4.67
N VAL A 433 -23.08 3.73 -5.68
CA VAL A 433 -23.36 4.87 -6.57
C VAL A 433 -23.70 4.33 -7.94
N ASN A 434 -24.98 4.44 -8.31
CA ASN A 434 -25.44 4.03 -9.63
C ASN A 434 -25.61 5.26 -10.52
N LEU A 435 -25.10 5.16 -11.76
CA LEU A 435 -25.67 5.93 -12.87
C LEU A 435 -27.11 5.46 -12.97
N SER A 436 -28.02 6.39 -12.74
CA SER A 436 -29.41 6.01 -12.73
C SER A 436 -29.81 5.57 -14.14
N LYS A 437 -30.21 4.30 -14.29
CA LYS A 437 -30.84 3.77 -15.51
C LYS A 437 -32.16 4.50 -15.85
N ILE A 438 -32.64 5.34 -14.93
CA ILE A 438 -33.87 6.16 -15.02
C ILE A 438 -33.53 7.61 -15.46
N CYS A 439 -32.25 7.98 -15.59
CA CYS A 439 -31.80 9.39 -15.60
C CYS A 439 -31.49 10.06 -16.95
N ASP A 440 -32.22 9.69 -18.01
CA ASP A 440 -32.57 10.68 -19.05
C ASP A 440 -34.02 11.16 -18.93
N ILE A 441 -34.76 10.68 -17.91
CA ILE A 441 -36.14 11.10 -17.66
C ILE A 441 -36.10 12.20 -16.60
N SER A 442 -36.35 13.44 -17.03
CA SER A 442 -36.76 14.43 -16.03
C SER A 442 -38.19 14.09 -15.65
N HIS A 443 -38.48 13.98 -14.37
CA HIS A 443 -39.83 13.63 -13.92
C HIS A 443 -40.48 14.83 -13.22
N LEU A 444 -41.77 14.99 -13.45
CA LEU A 444 -42.59 15.99 -12.77
C LEU A 444 -43.33 15.33 -11.61
N ASN A 445 -42.87 15.60 -10.39
CA ASN A 445 -43.55 15.16 -9.18
C ASN A 445 -44.48 16.26 -8.67
N MET A 446 -45.74 15.90 -8.45
CA MET A 446 -46.73 16.76 -7.81
C MET A 446 -47.02 16.20 -6.42
N ILE A 447 -46.71 17.00 -5.39
CA ILE A 447 -46.80 16.54 -3.99
C ILE A 447 -47.66 17.51 -3.20
N LYS A 448 -48.67 16.99 -2.51
CA LYS A 448 -49.51 17.74 -1.58
C LYS A 448 -49.08 17.41 -0.15
N PRO A 449 -48.33 18.28 0.55
CA PRO A 449 -48.00 18.05 1.94
C PRO A 449 -49.27 18.05 2.80
N THR A 450 -49.36 17.07 3.70
CA THR A 450 -50.41 16.93 4.68
C THR A 450 -50.06 17.61 6.01
N THR A 451 -48.76 17.79 6.29
CA THR A 451 -48.25 18.46 7.50
C THR A 451 -47.27 19.60 7.20
N ASN A 452 -47.07 20.49 8.17
CA ASN A 452 -46.04 21.53 8.09
C ASN A 452 -44.63 20.95 7.95
N LEU A 453 -44.36 19.85 8.65
CA LEU A 453 -43.09 19.14 8.57
C LEU A 453 -42.83 18.63 7.15
N GLU A 454 -43.82 17.95 6.55
CA GLU A 454 -43.72 17.49 5.16
C GLU A 454 -43.46 18.65 4.19
N LYS A 455 -44.15 19.78 4.36
CA LYS A 455 -43.93 20.97 3.52
C LYS A 455 -42.47 21.43 3.56
N ILE A 456 -41.84 21.45 4.74
CA ILE A 456 -40.45 21.88 4.90
C ILE A 456 -39.49 20.85 4.30
N LEU A 457 -39.71 19.56 4.55
CA LEU A 457 -38.90 18.49 3.98
C LEU A 457 -38.97 18.52 2.45
N ILE A 458 -40.17 18.56 1.87
CA ILE A 458 -40.39 18.65 0.42
C ILE A 458 -39.75 19.91 -0.16
N SER A 459 -39.91 21.05 0.51
CA SER A 459 -39.33 22.33 0.07
C SER A 459 -37.80 22.31 0.01
N ASN A 460 -37.17 21.40 0.75
CA ASN A 460 -35.73 21.17 0.79
C ASN A 460 -35.29 19.89 0.04
N ASN A 461 -36.18 19.32 -0.77
CA ASN A 461 -35.96 18.09 -1.53
C ASN A 461 -35.67 16.85 -0.67
N ILE A 462 -36.25 16.78 0.53
CA ILE A 462 -36.22 15.59 1.39
C ILE A 462 -37.59 14.92 1.34
N PHE A 463 -37.59 13.61 1.11
CA PHE A 463 -38.80 12.82 0.92
C PHE A 463 -38.76 11.62 1.86
N PRO A 464 -39.84 11.37 2.63
CA PRO A 464 -39.93 10.16 3.43
C PRO A 464 -40.01 8.93 2.52
N THR A 465 -39.48 7.79 2.99
CA THR A 465 -39.66 6.51 2.32
C THR A 465 -41.10 6.02 2.52
N GLU A 466 -41.62 5.22 1.57
CA GLU A 466 -43.02 4.73 1.60
C GLU A 466 -43.36 3.93 2.88
N ASN A 467 -42.34 3.46 3.61
CA ASN A 467 -42.47 2.71 4.87
C ASN A 467 -41.91 3.45 6.10
N ALA A 468 -41.58 4.75 6.00
CA ALA A 468 -41.07 5.49 7.14
C ALA A 468 -42.16 5.61 8.23
N ARG A 469 -41.79 5.35 9.49
CA ARG A 469 -42.62 5.77 10.63
C ARG A 469 -42.86 7.27 10.50
N ASP A 470 -44.07 7.71 10.79
CA ASP A 470 -44.42 9.13 10.74
C ASP A 470 -43.41 9.93 11.58
N ILE A 471 -42.60 10.75 10.92
CA ILE A 471 -41.51 11.51 11.55
C ILE A 471 -42.06 12.43 12.65
N SER A 472 -43.34 12.83 12.55
CA SER A 472 -44.02 13.62 13.59
C SER A 472 -44.16 12.88 14.93
N THR A 473 -44.04 11.55 14.93
CA THR A 473 -44.07 10.71 16.14
C THR A 473 -42.75 10.69 16.90
N PHE A 474 -41.65 11.17 16.31
CA PHE A 474 -40.36 11.22 16.97
C PHE A 474 -40.41 12.22 18.16
N PRO A 475 -40.13 11.80 19.41
CA PRO A 475 -40.40 12.61 20.60
C PRO A 475 -39.77 14.00 20.58
N PHE A 476 -38.58 14.13 19.99
CA PHE A 476 -37.82 15.39 19.91
C PHE A 476 -38.28 16.31 18.76
N ILE A 477 -39.09 15.80 17.83
CA ILE A 477 -39.73 16.58 16.75
C ILE A 477 -41.20 16.89 17.10
N LYS A 478 -41.87 16.02 17.84
CA LYS A 478 -43.30 16.11 18.17
C LYS A 478 -43.69 17.45 18.82
N GLY A 479 -42.84 17.99 19.70
CA GLY A 479 -43.08 19.27 20.37
C GLY A 479 -42.93 20.52 19.48
N LEU A 480 -42.37 20.38 18.27
CA LEU A 480 -42.16 21.48 17.31
C LEU A 480 -43.40 21.75 16.44
N ILE A 481 -44.34 20.80 16.39
CA ILE A 481 -45.53 20.86 15.53
C ILE A 481 -46.72 21.27 16.41
N LYS A 482 -47.00 22.58 16.50
CA LYS A 482 -48.25 23.06 17.12
C LYS A 482 -49.46 22.74 16.21
N GLU A 483 -50.55 22.25 16.79
CA GLU A 483 -51.79 21.83 16.10
C GLU A 483 -52.43 22.93 15.22
N ASP A 484 -52.22 24.21 15.53
CA ASP A 484 -52.85 25.34 14.84
C ASP A 484 -52.36 25.60 13.40
N ASN A 485 -51.42 24.81 12.88
CA ASN A 485 -50.82 25.01 11.56
C ASN A 485 -51.40 24.11 10.44
N LEU A 486 -52.51 23.41 10.68
CA LEU A 486 -53.08 22.40 9.77
C LEU A 486 -53.74 22.93 8.48
N ASN A 487 -53.67 24.23 8.18
CA ASN A 487 -54.45 24.85 7.10
C ASN A 487 -53.75 24.90 5.72
N TYR A 488 -53.00 23.86 5.35
CA TYR A 488 -52.25 23.81 4.07
C TYR A 488 -52.77 22.78 3.05
N ARG A 489 -53.96 22.22 3.26
CA ARG A 489 -54.60 21.26 2.33
C ARG A 489 -54.78 21.75 0.87
N ASN A 490 -54.50 23.03 0.59
CA ASN A 490 -54.77 23.67 -0.69
C ASN A 490 -53.54 23.88 -1.60
N TYR A 491 -52.32 23.59 -1.15
CA TYR A 491 -51.10 23.84 -1.95
C TYR A 491 -50.48 22.56 -2.52
N THR A 492 -50.20 22.56 -3.82
CA THR A 492 -49.46 21.51 -4.53
C THR A 492 -48.05 22.00 -4.86
N HIS A 493 -47.04 21.23 -4.46
CA HIS A 493 -45.65 21.46 -4.85
C HIS A 493 -45.38 20.77 -6.18
N PHE A 494 -44.94 21.56 -7.16
CA PHE A 494 -44.46 21.11 -8.46
C PHE A 494 -42.95 20.99 -8.39
N LEU A 495 -42.43 19.82 -8.72
CA LEU A 495 -41.00 19.56 -8.66
C LEU A 495 -40.55 18.86 -9.94
N VAL A 496 -39.77 19.58 -10.73
CA VAL A 496 -39.07 19.03 -11.88
C VAL A 496 -37.68 18.62 -11.42
N ARG A 497 -37.34 17.33 -11.57
CA ARG A 497 -36.01 16.83 -11.23
C ARG A 497 -35.31 16.27 -12.44
N ARG A 498 -34.02 16.58 -12.53
CA ARG A 498 -33.08 15.92 -13.42
C ARG A 498 -31.98 15.33 -12.57
N GLU A 499 -32.20 14.09 -12.18
CA GLU A 499 -31.26 13.30 -11.39
C GLU A 499 -30.16 12.77 -12.31
N ARG A 500 -28.95 12.53 -11.79
CA ARG A 500 -27.82 11.98 -12.56
C ARG A 500 -27.19 10.79 -11.84
N TYR A 501 -27.04 10.90 -10.52
CA TYR A 501 -26.50 9.83 -9.67
C TYR A 501 -27.46 9.53 -8.54
N LYS A 502 -27.58 8.24 -8.21
CA LYS A 502 -28.24 7.75 -7.01
C LYS A 502 -27.20 7.11 -6.11
N ILE A 503 -27.02 7.67 -4.91
CA ILE A 503 -26.21 7.11 -3.84
C ILE A 503 -27.17 6.41 -2.88
N SER A 504 -26.97 5.12 -2.64
CA SER A 504 -27.75 4.37 -1.65
C SER A 504 -26.82 3.97 -0.50
N LEU A 505 -27.17 4.36 0.73
CA LEU A 505 -26.44 4.06 1.96
C LEU A 505 -27.02 2.83 2.70
N SER A 506 -28.03 2.20 2.10
CA SER A 506 -28.62 0.94 2.53
C SER A 506 -28.61 -0.03 1.37
N SER A 507 -27.99 -1.19 1.55
CA SER A 507 -28.11 -2.32 0.63
C SER A 507 -29.32 -3.19 0.99
N SER A 508 -29.69 -4.14 0.14
CA SER A 508 -30.78 -5.08 0.38
C SER A 508 -30.56 -6.04 1.57
N SER A 509 -29.34 -6.09 2.12
CA SER A 509 -28.95 -7.03 3.18
C SER A 509 -28.25 -6.40 4.38
N SER A 510 -27.76 -5.16 4.29
CA SER A 510 -27.04 -4.46 5.37
C SER A 510 -26.98 -2.94 5.15
N LEU A 511 -26.77 -2.19 6.22
CA LEU A 511 -26.47 -0.76 6.15
C LEU A 511 -24.99 -0.57 5.75
N ASP A 512 -24.70 0.36 4.84
CA ASP A 512 -23.32 0.72 4.46
C ASP A 512 -22.72 1.76 5.43
N ILE A 513 -23.49 2.13 6.46
CA ILE A 513 -23.16 3.12 7.47
C ILE A 513 -23.44 2.56 8.86
N GLU A 514 -22.70 3.04 9.84
CA GLU A 514 -22.95 2.81 11.27
C GLU A 514 -22.90 4.14 12.01
N PRO A 515 -23.53 4.25 13.18
CA PRO A 515 -23.29 5.38 14.08
C PRO A 515 -21.79 5.65 14.26
N SER A 516 -21.40 6.92 14.38
CA SER A 516 -20.01 7.22 14.75
C SER A 516 -19.78 6.82 16.22
N GLU A 517 -18.55 6.38 16.57
CA GLU A 517 -18.20 6.03 17.96
C GLU A 517 -18.55 7.18 18.93
N GLU A 518 -18.26 8.44 18.53
CA GLU A 518 -18.62 9.62 19.31
C GLU A 518 -20.14 9.77 19.51
N PHE A 519 -20.95 9.41 18.49
CA PHE A 519 -22.40 9.48 18.60
C PHE A 519 -22.95 8.36 19.48
N GLU A 520 -22.42 7.13 19.37
CA GLU A 520 -22.81 6.03 20.25
C GLU A 520 -22.52 6.34 21.71
N LEU A 521 -21.28 6.77 22.01
CA LEU A 521 -20.89 7.18 23.36
C LEU A 521 -21.77 8.31 23.89
N ALA A 522 -22.08 9.33 23.07
CA ALA A 522 -22.96 10.42 23.48
C ALA A 522 -24.38 9.93 23.81
N ILE A 523 -24.90 8.95 23.07
CA ILE A 523 -26.20 8.33 23.36
C ILE A 523 -26.15 7.53 24.66
N GLU A 524 -25.11 6.72 24.86
CA GLU A 524 -24.93 5.93 26.10
C GLU A 524 -24.84 6.85 27.33
N GLU A 525 -23.98 7.87 27.29
CA GLU A 525 -23.85 8.86 28.36
C GLU A 525 -25.17 9.60 28.64
N ALA A 526 -25.93 9.92 27.59
CA ALA A 526 -27.22 10.58 27.75
C ALA A 526 -28.24 9.67 28.45
N ILE A 527 -28.29 8.39 28.09
CA ILE A 527 -29.20 7.39 28.68
C ILE A 527 -28.87 7.15 30.16
N GLU A 528 -27.58 7.12 30.52
CA GLU A 528 -27.12 6.92 31.90
C GLU A 528 -27.32 8.15 32.80
N SER A 529 -27.59 9.32 32.22
CA SER A 529 -27.77 10.55 32.99
C SER A 529 -29.02 10.53 33.88
N MET A 530 -29.02 11.37 34.92
CA MET A 530 -30.19 11.58 35.79
C MET A 530 -31.40 12.20 35.06
N ARG A 531 -31.25 12.72 33.83
CA ARG A 531 -32.32 13.31 33.02
C ARG A 531 -32.22 12.86 31.56
N PRO A 532 -32.44 11.58 31.25
CA PRO A 532 -32.12 11.00 29.94
C PRO A 532 -32.75 11.74 28.76
N PHE A 533 -34.01 12.16 28.91
CA PHE A 533 -34.73 12.87 27.85
C PHE A 533 -34.08 14.21 27.47
N VAL A 534 -33.58 14.98 28.43
CA VAL A 534 -32.96 16.30 28.19
C VAL A 534 -31.60 16.12 27.51
N PHE A 535 -30.81 15.16 27.97
CA PHE A 535 -29.50 14.88 27.38
C PHE A 535 -29.63 14.27 25.98
N LEU A 536 -30.55 13.34 25.76
CA LEU A 536 -30.82 12.80 24.42
C LEU A 536 -31.24 13.90 23.46
N GLN A 537 -32.09 14.84 23.89
CA GLN A 537 -32.44 15.99 23.06
C GLN A 537 -31.20 16.81 22.69
N SER A 538 -30.29 17.06 23.64
CA SER A 538 -29.01 17.75 23.36
C SER A 538 -28.15 16.98 22.35
N VAL A 539 -28.08 15.65 22.46
CA VAL A 539 -27.32 14.81 21.52
C VAL A 539 -27.93 14.91 20.11
N PHE A 540 -29.25 14.76 19.98
CA PHE A 540 -29.92 14.89 18.69
C PHE A 540 -29.82 16.32 18.10
N ASP A 541 -29.74 17.36 18.92
CA ASP A 541 -29.50 18.73 18.48
C ASP A 541 -28.04 18.97 18.03
N GLU A 542 -27.08 18.14 18.42
CA GLU A 542 -25.68 18.21 17.96
C GLU A 542 -25.38 17.34 16.74
N TYR A 543 -25.95 16.14 16.69
CA TYR A 543 -25.68 15.11 15.67
C TYR A 543 -26.77 15.05 14.58
N GLY A 544 -27.95 15.60 14.82
CA GLY A 544 -29.04 15.68 13.86
C GLY A 544 -30.21 14.75 14.19
N HIS A 545 -31.41 15.15 13.73
CA HIS A 545 -32.67 14.45 13.99
C HIS A 545 -33.01 13.42 12.91
N LEU A 546 -32.55 13.66 11.68
CA LEU A 546 -32.83 12.82 10.51
C LEU A 546 -31.54 12.49 9.78
N PHE A 547 -31.49 11.31 9.16
CA PHE A 547 -30.36 10.91 8.32
C PHE A 547 -30.84 10.33 6.97
N PRO A 548 -30.32 10.81 5.83
CA PRO A 548 -30.78 10.33 4.53
C PRO A 548 -30.17 8.98 4.17
N LEU A 549 -30.99 7.97 3.90
CA LEU A 549 -30.51 6.64 3.45
C LEU A 549 -30.32 6.54 1.93
N THR A 550 -30.91 7.45 1.17
CA THR A 550 -30.77 7.52 -0.29
C THR A 550 -30.64 8.97 -0.71
N ILE A 551 -29.63 9.28 -1.50
CA ILE A 551 -29.31 10.63 -1.95
C ILE A 551 -29.29 10.64 -3.48
N PHE A 552 -30.05 11.56 -4.06
CA PHE A 552 -30.06 11.80 -5.50
C PHE A 552 -29.28 13.08 -5.81
N ILE A 553 -28.26 12.96 -6.65
CA ILE A 553 -27.46 14.10 -7.12
C ILE A 553 -27.93 14.49 -8.51
N GLY A 554 -28.33 15.75 -8.64
CA GLY A 554 -28.88 16.29 -9.87
C GLY A 554 -29.25 17.76 -9.74
N LYS A 555 -30.12 18.23 -10.65
CA LYS A 555 -30.75 19.55 -10.56
C LYS A 555 -32.24 19.39 -10.28
N SER A 556 -32.81 20.28 -9.48
CA SER A 556 -34.25 20.37 -9.29
C SER A 556 -34.75 21.80 -9.40
N LEU A 557 -35.97 21.94 -9.87
CA LEU A 557 -36.70 23.20 -10.02
C LEU A 557 -38.08 23.03 -9.40
N LYS A 558 -38.56 24.03 -8.65
CA LYS A 558 -39.84 23.92 -7.92
C LYS A 558 -40.80 25.08 -8.17
N ASN A 559 -42.10 24.84 -8.07
CA ASN A 559 -43.13 25.88 -7.94
C ASN A 559 -44.21 25.42 -6.95
N ILE A 560 -44.97 26.35 -6.38
CA ILE A 560 -46.04 26.11 -5.42
C ILE A 560 -47.31 26.75 -5.97
N LEU A 561 -48.33 25.94 -6.24
CA LEU A 561 -49.62 26.41 -6.75
C LEU A 561 -50.77 25.98 -5.83
N SER A 562 -51.91 26.67 -5.94
CA SER A 562 -53.16 26.25 -5.33
C SER A 562 -53.96 25.33 -6.28
N ASN A 563 -54.08 24.04 -5.95
CA ASN A 563 -54.88 22.98 -6.61
C ASN A 563 -54.61 22.59 -8.08
N SER A 564 -54.27 21.29 -8.31
CA SER A 564 -54.44 20.50 -9.57
C SER A 564 -53.81 19.07 -9.43
N PRO A 565 -54.02 18.09 -10.36
CA PRO A 565 -53.87 16.64 -10.09
C PRO A 565 -52.59 15.94 -10.63
N LYS A 566 -52.28 14.79 -10.00
CA LYS A 566 -51.36 13.62 -10.25
C LYS A 566 -50.06 13.73 -11.10
N LYS A 567 -49.05 12.97 -10.64
CA LYS A 567 -47.69 12.74 -11.19
C LYS A 567 -47.69 12.45 -12.70
N ILE A 568 -46.73 13.03 -13.42
CA ILE A 568 -46.62 12.94 -14.89
C ILE A 568 -45.17 12.59 -15.28
N ASP A 569 -45.02 11.57 -16.12
CA ASP A 569 -43.73 11.22 -16.72
C ASP A 569 -43.50 12.06 -17.99
N LEU A 570 -42.33 12.70 -18.09
CA LEU A 570 -41.98 13.54 -19.24
C LEU A 570 -41.23 12.70 -20.28
N GLY A 571 -41.66 12.80 -21.54
CA GLY A 571 -40.96 12.23 -22.68
C GLY A 571 -39.73 13.04 -23.09
N SER A 572 -38.89 12.46 -23.95
CA SER A 572 -37.79 13.18 -24.62
C SER A 572 -38.30 13.83 -25.92
N PRO A 573 -37.93 15.08 -26.25
CA PRO A 573 -37.03 15.98 -25.53
C PRO A 573 -37.72 16.67 -24.35
N THR A 574 -37.03 16.70 -23.21
CA THR A 574 -37.63 17.05 -21.92
C THR A 574 -38.21 18.46 -21.87
N PHE A 575 -37.59 19.44 -22.53
CA PHE A 575 -38.05 20.83 -22.47
C PHE A 575 -39.39 21.04 -23.18
N GLU A 576 -39.60 20.38 -24.32
CA GLU A 576 -40.87 20.45 -25.07
C GLU A 576 -41.99 19.73 -24.32
N SER A 577 -41.69 18.53 -23.79
CA SER A 577 -42.64 17.78 -22.95
C SER A 577 -42.97 18.56 -21.68
N LEU A 578 -41.98 19.17 -21.02
CA LEU A 578 -42.18 19.96 -19.82
C LEU A 578 -43.01 21.22 -20.10
N LYS A 579 -42.70 21.96 -21.18
CA LYS A 579 -43.38 23.21 -21.53
C LYS A 579 -44.88 23.01 -21.73
N LEU A 580 -45.28 21.96 -22.45
CA LEU A 580 -46.70 21.61 -22.62
C LEU A 580 -47.42 21.40 -21.28
N HIS A 581 -46.77 20.73 -20.31
CA HIS A 581 -47.35 20.52 -18.99
C HIS A 581 -47.38 21.81 -18.15
N LEU A 582 -46.31 22.62 -18.19
CA LEU A 582 -46.25 23.90 -17.48
C LEU A 582 -47.31 24.87 -18.01
N ASP A 583 -47.50 24.96 -19.33
CA ASP A 583 -48.51 25.78 -19.98
C ASP A 583 -49.93 25.33 -19.59
N ASN A 584 -50.20 24.02 -19.60
CA ASN A 584 -51.49 23.45 -19.15
C ASN A 584 -51.79 23.74 -17.67
N LEU A 585 -50.76 23.88 -16.84
CA LEU A 585 -50.87 24.15 -15.41
C LEU A 585 -50.77 25.65 -15.09
N ASN A 586 -50.65 26.50 -16.11
CA ASN A 586 -50.46 27.95 -16.01
C ASN A 586 -49.25 28.35 -15.12
N ILE A 587 -48.15 27.61 -15.25
CA ILE A 587 -46.89 27.85 -14.53
C ILE A 587 -45.97 28.70 -15.40
N SER A 588 -45.76 29.96 -15.02
CA SER A 588 -44.94 30.91 -15.79
C SER A 588 -43.45 30.95 -15.41
N TYR A 589 -43.06 30.39 -14.26
CA TYR A 589 -41.68 30.35 -13.80
C TYR A 589 -41.40 29.14 -12.91
N LEU A 590 -40.12 28.81 -12.70
CA LEU A 590 -39.71 27.81 -11.71
C LEU A 590 -38.64 28.41 -10.78
N LEU A 591 -38.58 27.93 -9.54
CA LEU A 591 -37.63 28.38 -8.53
C LEU A 591 -36.43 27.43 -8.47
N THR A 592 -35.22 28.00 -8.50
CA THR A 592 -34.00 27.36 -7.99
C THR A 592 -33.75 27.74 -6.55
N LYS A 593 -32.76 27.08 -5.92
CA LYS A 593 -32.21 27.54 -4.63
C LYS A 593 -31.69 28.99 -4.67
N LYS A 594 -31.31 29.53 -5.84
CA LYS A 594 -30.72 30.87 -5.99
C LYS A 594 -31.72 31.93 -6.50
N GLY A 595 -32.99 31.58 -6.70
CA GLY A 595 -34.03 32.48 -7.24
C GLY A 595 -34.79 31.88 -8.43
N ASN A 596 -35.65 32.68 -9.05
CA ASN A 596 -36.49 32.27 -10.18
C ASN A 596 -35.62 32.03 -11.44
N ILE A 597 -35.97 31.03 -12.24
CA ILE A 597 -35.54 30.82 -13.63
C ILE A 597 -36.70 31.12 -14.55
#